data_AF-A0A397SFR5-F1
#
_entry.id   AF-A0A397SFR5-F1
#
_cell.length_a   1.000
_cell.length_b   1.000
_cell.length_c   1.000
_cell.angle_alpha   90.00
_cell.angle_beta   90.00
_cell.angle_gamma   90.00
#
_symmetry.space_group_name_H-M   'P 1'
#
loop_
_entity.id
_entity.type
_entity.pdbx_description
1 polymer ?
#
loop_
_entity_poly.entity_id
_entity_poly.type
_entity_poly.pdbx_seq_one_letter_code
_entity_poly.pdbx_strand_id
1 'polypeptide(L)'
;TYKKVVLQKALEIWKQTEGGEISAKILKAQMSLYKNWEPPFDDEFVESVDNVNNWWSNCELKKNEKHIADLALKLHAIIPHNASYK
;
A
#
# COMPACT_ATOMS: atom_id res chain seq x y z
N THR A 1 -12.61 6.92 19.23
CA THR A 1 -11.29 6.27 19.34
C THR A 1 -10.48 6.51 18.08
N TYR A 2 -9.17 6.72 18.22
CA TYR A 2 -8.18 6.88 17.15
C TYR A 2 -8.38 5.92 15.95
N LYS A 3 -8.68 4.65 16.22
CA LYS A 3 -8.98 3.62 15.20
C LYS A 3 -10.08 4.04 14.22
N LYS A 4 -11.16 4.70 14.69
CA LYS A 4 -12.27 5.16 13.85
C LYS A 4 -11.82 6.26 12.87
N VAL A 5 -10.96 7.17 13.34
CA VAL A 5 -10.43 8.28 12.52
C VAL A 5 -9.50 7.75 11.43
N VAL A 6 -8.62 6.80 11.76
CA VAL A 6 -7.74 6.15 10.77
C VAL A 6 -8.55 5.39 9.73
N LEU A 7 -9.55 4.61 10.14
CA LEU A 7 -10.42 3.88 9.21
C LEU A 7 -11.18 4.82 8.28
N GLN A 8 -11.67 5.95 8.79
CA GLN A 8 -12.38 6.93 7.97
C GLN A 8 -11.45 7.60 6.95
N LYS A 9 -10.25 8.02 7.37
CA LYS A 9 -9.20 8.53 6.48
C LYS A 9 -8.78 7.50 5.41
N ALA A 10 -8.64 6.24 5.81
CA ALA A 10 -8.29 5.16 4.90
C ALA A 10 -9.38 4.95 3.82
N LEU A 11 -10.65 4.98 4.21
CA LEU A 11 -11.79 4.89 3.30
C LEU A 11 -11.88 6.09 2.35
N GLU A 12 -11.59 7.29 2.83
CA GLU A 12 -11.53 8.50 2.01
C GLU A 12 -10.44 8.38 0.94
N ILE A 13 -9.23 7.96 1.34
CA ILE A 13 -8.13 7.73 0.41
C ILE A 13 -8.49 6.65 -0.60
N TRP A 14 -9.05 5.52 -0.14
CA TRP A 14 -9.50 4.43 -1.03
C TRP A 14 -10.40 4.95 -2.15
N LYS A 15 -11.42 5.75 -1.80
CA LYS A 15 -12.33 6.36 -2.79
C LYS A 15 -11.62 7.34 -3.72
N GLN A 16 -10.64 8.10 -3.22
CA GLN A 16 -9.87 9.07 -4.02
C GLN A 16 -8.89 8.39 -5.00
N THR A 17 -8.45 7.16 -4.73
CA THR A 17 -7.59 6.35 -5.60
C THR A 17 -8.39 5.38 -6.49
N GLU A 18 -9.56 5.83 -6.99
CA GLU A 18 -10.46 5.03 -7.85
C GLU A 18 -10.98 3.73 -7.21
N GLY A 19 -10.96 3.66 -5.87
CA GLY A 19 -11.34 2.47 -5.13
C GLY A 19 -12.77 2.03 -5.40
N GLY A 20 -12.90 0.84 -6.00
CA GLY A 20 -14.16 0.18 -6.32
C GLY A 20 -13.99 -1.33 -6.41
N GLU A 21 -14.98 -2.02 -6.99
CA GLU A 21 -14.96 -3.49 -7.11
C GLU A 21 -13.72 -4.00 -7.87
N ILE A 22 -13.31 -3.28 -8.92
CA ILE A 22 -12.13 -3.63 -9.74
C ILE A 22 -10.85 -3.51 -8.90
N SER A 23 -10.62 -2.39 -8.24
CA SER A 23 -9.46 -2.19 -7.36
C SER A 23 -9.44 -3.18 -6.20
N ALA A 24 -10.60 -3.55 -5.65
CA ALA A 24 -10.69 -4.59 -4.61
C ALA A 24 -10.29 -5.97 -5.12
N LYS A 25 -10.70 -6.34 -6.35
CA LYS A 25 -10.28 -7.58 -7.01
C LYS A 25 -8.78 -7.61 -7.27
N ILE A 26 -8.22 -6.50 -7.76
CA ILE A 26 -6.77 -6.32 -7.98
C ILE A 26 -6.01 -6.48 -6.67
N LEU A 27 -6.41 -5.76 -5.62
CA LEU A 27 -5.77 -5.81 -4.30
C LEU A 27 -5.79 -7.24 -3.75
N LYS A 28 -6.93 -7.95 -3.85
CA LYS A 28 -7.01 -9.35 -3.42
C LYS A 28 -6.06 -10.26 -4.20
N ALA A 29 -5.92 -10.05 -5.51
CA ALA A 29 -4.98 -10.81 -6.34
C ALA A 29 -3.54 -10.54 -5.91
N GLN A 30 -3.15 -9.27 -5.73
CA GLN A 30 -1.82 -8.88 -5.25
C GLN A 30 -1.51 -9.45 -3.86
N MET A 31 -2.47 -9.44 -2.92
CA MET A 31 -2.29 -10.07 -1.62
C MET A 31 -2.07 -11.59 -1.72
N SER A 32 -2.65 -12.23 -2.72
CA SER A 32 -2.42 -13.66 -2.98
C SER A 32 -0.99 -13.89 -3.50
N LEU A 33 -0.53 -13.06 -4.44
CA LEU A 33 0.86 -13.12 -4.96
C LEU A 33 1.88 -12.91 -3.85
N TYR A 34 1.69 -11.85 -3.02
CA TYR A 34 2.54 -11.58 -1.86
C TYR A 34 2.58 -12.76 -0.88
N LYS A 35 1.42 -13.34 -0.55
CA LYS A 35 1.33 -14.50 0.35
C LYS A 35 2.09 -15.71 -0.20
N ASN A 36 2.11 -15.88 -1.51
CA ASN A 36 2.74 -17.00 -2.19
C ASN A 36 4.22 -16.77 -2.51
N TRP A 37 4.78 -15.58 -2.21
CA TRP A 37 6.12 -15.19 -2.65
C TRP A 37 6.26 -15.28 -4.18
N GLU A 38 5.32 -14.68 -4.90
CA GLU A 38 5.29 -14.64 -6.37
C GLU A 38 5.58 -13.22 -6.91
N PRO A 39 6.16 -13.09 -8.12
CA PRO A 39 6.37 -11.79 -8.75
C PRO A 39 5.11 -10.91 -8.82
N PRO A 40 5.21 -9.59 -8.59
CA PRO A 40 6.42 -8.80 -8.30
C PRO A 40 6.73 -8.65 -6.80
N PHE A 41 6.33 -9.62 -5.96
CA PHE A 41 6.44 -9.55 -4.50
C PHE A 41 7.39 -10.60 -3.91
N ASP A 42 8.26 -11.17 -4.75
CA ASP A 42 9.20 -12.25 -4.44
C ASP A 42 10.65 -11.76 -4.18
N ASP A 43 10.85 -10.44 -4.12
CA ASP A 43 12.14 -9.85 -3.81
C ASP A 43 12.58 -10.13 -2.37
N GLU A 44 13.87 -10.47 -2.19
CA GLU A 44 14.47 -10.58 -0.86
C GLU A 44 14.60 -9.21 -0.20
N PHE A 45 14.33 -9.15 1.11
CA PHE A 45 14.48 -7.93 1.89
C PHE A 45 15.96 -7.63 2.17
N VAL A 46 16.41 -6.46 1.73
CA VAL A 46 17.77 -5.95 1.95
C VAL A 46 17.74 -4.84 3.00
N GLU A 47 18.14 -5.14 4.24
CA GLU A 47 18.05 -4.21 5.39
C GLU A 47 18.70 -2.82 5.15
N SER A 48 19.79 -2.76 4.38
CA SER A 48 20.49 -1.51 4.09
C SER A 48 19.80 -0.61 3.03
N VAL A 49 18.86 -1.17 2.27
CA VAL A 49 18.22 -0.51 1.14
C VAL A 49 16.73 -0.38 1.39
N ASP A 50 16.05 -1.47 1.76
CA ASP A 50 14.60 -1.58 1.70
C ASP A 50 13.91 -0.96 2.91
N ASN A 51 12.89 -0.16 2.59
CA ASN A 51 11.91 0.37 3.50
C ASN A 51 10.54 0.37 2.80
N VAL A 52 9.47 0.64 3.55
CA VAL A 52 8.11 0.60 2.99
C VAL A 52 7.96 1.56 1.80
N ASN A 53 8.61 2.74 1.83
CA ASN A 53 8.43 3.74 0.79
C ASN A 53 9.09 3.34 -0.53
N ASN A 54 10.36 2.93 -0.50
CA ASN A 54 11.06 2.57 -1.73
C ASN A 54 10.60 1.21 -2.27
N TRP A 55 10.22 0.24 -1.42
CA TRP A 55 9.62 -1.01 -1.88
C TRP A 55 8.35 -0.77 -2.69
N TRP A 56 7.38 -0.01 -2.16
CA TRP A 56 6.16 0.33 -2.91
C TRP A 56 6.42 1.21 -4.15
N SER A 57 7.48 2.02 -4.13
CA SER A 57 7.83 2.89 -5.27
C SER A 57 8.50 2.14 -6.43
N ASN A 58 9.25 1.07 -6.11
CA ASN A 58 10.03 0.29 -7.07
C ASN A 58 9.34 -1.02 -7.48
N CYS A 59 8.30 -1.47 -6.76
CA CYS A 59 7.56 -2.67 -7.10
C CYS A 59 6.98 -2.58 -8.53
N GLU A 60 7.33 -3.54 -9.38
CA GLU A 60 6.94 -3.58 -10.79
C GLU A 60 5.48 -4.01 -10.99
N LEU A 61 4.56 -3.14 -10.58
CA LEU A 61 3.13 -3.36 -10.73
C LEU A 61 2.67 -3.16 -12.18
N LYS A 62 1.54 -3.77 -12.55
CA LYS A 62 0.91 -3.52 -13.86
C LYS A 62 0.48 -2.05 -13.97
N LYS A 63 0.45 -1.53 -15.20
CA LYS A 63 0.17 -0.10 -15.50
C LYS A 63 -1.09 0.46 -14.82
N ASN A 64 -2.12 -0.37 -14.63
CA ASN A 64 -3.39 0.00 -14.01
C ASN A 64 -3.45 -0.25 -12.49
N GLU A 65 -2.38 -0.74 -11.85
CA GLU A 65 -2.37 -1.12 -10.43
C GLU A 65 -1.59 -0.14 -9.55
N LYS A 66 -0.94 0.87 -10.14
CA LYS A 66 -0.15 1.90 -9.43
C LYS A 66 -0.94 2.62 -8.33
N HIS A 67 -2.24 2.80 -8.52
CA HIS A 67 -3.13 3.40 -7.53
C HIS A 67 -3.17 2.64 -6.19
N ILE A 68 -2.87 1.33 -6.19
CA ILE A 68 -2.78 0.50 -4.97
C ILE A 68 -1.49 0.79 -4.20
N ALA A 69 -0.35 0.97 -4.89
CA ALA A 69 0.88 1.42 -4.26
C ALA A 69 0.71 2.82 -3.67
N ASP A 70 0.08 3.74 -4.40
CA ASP A 70 -0.21 5.10 -3.92
C ASP A 70 -1.10 5.09 -2.66
N LEU A 71 -2.09 4.20 -2.61
CA LEU A 71 -2.90 3.96 -1.42
C LEU A 71 -2.06 3.48 -0.24
N ALA A 72 -1.20 2.47 -0.44
CA ALA A 72 -0.37 1.90 0.61
C ALA A 72 0.58 2.95 1.21
N LEU A 73 1.21 3.76 0.36
CA LEU A 73 2.06 4.88 0.76
C LEU A 73 1.29 5.94 1.57
N LYS A 74 0.09 6.33 1.11
CA LYS A 74 -0.77 7.29 1.84
C LYS A 74 -1.22 6.75 3.20
N LEU A 75 -1.53 5.47 3.30
CA LEU A 75 -1.87 4.82 4.57
C LEU A 75 -0.67 4.75 5.51
N HIS A 76 0.51 4.42 4.99
CA HIS A 76 1.76 4.42 5.76
C HIS A 76 2.08 5.81 6.34
N ALA A 77 1.80 6.87 5.60
CA ALA A 77 1.98 8.26 6.06
C ALA A 77 1.00 8.69 7.17
N ILE A 78 -0.11 7.97 7.39
CA ILE A 78 -1.11 8.28 8.44
C ILE A 78 -0.72 7.69 9.81
N ILE A 79 0.33 6.88 9.89
CA ILE A 79 0.78 6.27 11.15
C ILE A 79 1.25 7.39 12.12
N PRO A 80 0.77 7.40 13.38
CA PRO A 80 0.96 8.54 14.28
C PRO A 80 2.43 8.73 14.70
N HIS A 81 3.25 7.69 14.57
CA HIS A 81 4.71 7.76 14.76
C HIS A 81 5.43 8.59 13.68
N ASN A 82 4.88 8.70 12.47
CA ASN A 82 5.46 9.53 11.39
C ASN A 82 4.97 10.99 11.45
N ALA A 83 3.89 11.27 12.19
CA ALA A 83 3.40 12.62 12.45
C ALA A 83 4.02 13.26 13.71
N SER A 84 4.83 12.52 14.47
CA SER A 84 5.48 12.98 15.71
C SER A 84 6.94 13.39 15.53
N TYR A 85 7.46 13.37 14.29
CA TYR A 85 8.70 14.07 13.91
C TYR A 85 8.35 15.34 13.12
N LYS A 86 7.84 16.35 13.82
CA LYS A 86 7.93 17.75 13.42
C LYS A 86 8.22 18.59 14.65
#